data_AF-A0A381FQJ2-F1
#
_entry.id   AF-A0A381FQJ2-F1
#
_cell.length_a   1.000
_cell.length_b   1.000
_cell.length_c   1.000
_cell.angle_alpha   90.00
_cell.angle_beta   90.00
_cell.angle_gamma   90.00
#
_symmetry.space_group_name_H-M   'P 1'
#
loop_
_entity.id
_entity.type
_entity.pdbx_description
1 polymer ?
#
loop_
_entity_poly.entity_id
_entity_poly.type
_entity_poly.pdbx_seq_one_letter_code
_entity_poly.pdbx_strand_id
1 'polypeptide(L)'
;MKIAIVQDWLTELGGAEKVFMQIHQLYPDADIFTLVYHKNVLDELGISESKVTASFIQKLPFAKKKYRNYLPLFSLAIETFDLSSYDLVIVRLQTNLDILV
;
A
#
# COMPACT_ATOMS: atom_id res chain seq x y z
N MET A 1 2.53 -18.74 -8.58
CA MET A 1 3.38 -17.54 -8.48
C MET A 1 2.68 -16.55 -7.57
N LYS A 2 3.25 -16.26 -6.41
CA LYS A 2 2.67 -15.37 -5.39
C LYS A 2 3.18 -13.95 -5.63
N ILE A 3 2.27 -12.99 -5.79
CA ILE A 3 2.60 -11.61 -6.18
C ILE A 3 2.16 -10.65 -5.08
N ALA A 4 3.04 -9.73 -4.72
CA ALA A 4 2.74 -8.61 -3.84
C ALA A 4 2.78 -7.29 -4.62
N ILE A 5 1.81 -6.41 -4.38
CA ILE A 5 1.83 -5.02 -4.83
C ILE A 5 1.98 -4.13 -3.62
N VAL A 6 3.03 -3.32 -3.59
CA VAL A 6 3.31 -2.37 -2.52
C VAL A 6 2.98 -0.96 -3.01
N GLN A 7 2.01 -0.32 -2.37
CA GLN A 7 1.52 1.03 -2.66
C GLN A 7 1.56 1.85 -1.38
N ASP A 8 2.29 2.96 -1.36
CA ASP A 8 2.51 3.78 -0.15
C ASP A 8 1.22 4.13 0.61
N TRP A 9 0.22 4.69 -0.04
CA TRP A 9 -1.09 4.90 0.57
C TRP A 9 -2.22 4.83 -0.45
N LEU A 10 -3.40 4.46 0.05
CA LEU A 10 -4.67 4.39 -0.68
C LEU A 10 -5.71 5.29 0.01
N THR A 11 -5.45 6.59 0.04
CA THR A 11 -6.25 7.59 0.79
C THR A 11 -7.01 8.56 -0.08
N GLU A 12 -6.66 8.68 -1.35
CA GLU A 12 -7.33 9.53 -2.34
C GLU A 12 -7.15 8.92 -3.73
N LEU A 13 -7.98 9.32 -4.70
CA LEU A 13 -7.77 8.95 -6.09
C LEU A 13 -6.95 10.02 -6.82
N GLY A 14 -5.83 9.60 -7.40
CA GLY A 14 -4.92 10.42 -8.17
C GLY A 14 -4.29 9.64 -9.32
N GLY A 15 -3.25 10.22 -9.94
CA GLY A 15 -2.52 9.56 -11.03
C GLY A 15 -1.80 8.29 -10.58
N ALA A 16 -1.31 8.34 -9.34
CA ALA A 16 -0.75 7.24 -8.57
C ALA A 16 -1.63 5.97 -8.60
N GLU A 17 -2.87 6.12 -8.15
CA GLU A 17 -3.82 5.04 -7.97
C GLU A 17 -4.29 4.50 -9.32
N LYS A 18 -4.33 5.33 -10.37
CA LYS A 18 -4.61 4.88 -11.74
C LYS A 18 -3.55 3.89 -12.24
N VAL A 19 -2.27 4.16 -11.99
CA VAL A 19 -1.18 3.23 -12.37
C VAL A 19 -1.27 1.95 -11.54
N PHE A 20 -1.46 2.08 -10.22
CA PHE A 20 -1.70 0.95 -9.34
C PHE A 20 -2.86 0.07 -9.83
N MET A 21 -3.96 0.66 -10.29
CA MET A 21 -5.10 -0.10 -10.83
C MET A 21 -4.77 -0.83 -12.12
N GLN A 22 -3.93 -0.26 -13.00
CA GLN A 22 -3.47 -1.00 -14.18
C GLN A 22 -2.63 -2.21 -13.79
N ILE A 23 -1.79 -2.08 -12.75
CA ILE A 23 -1.02 -3.21 -12.22
C ILE A 23 -1.95 -4.25 -11.58
N HIS A 24 -2.92 -3.82 -10.77
CA HIS A 24 -3.89 -4.71 -10.14
C HIS A 24 -4.76 -5.45 -11.16
N GLN A 25 -5.11 -4.82 -12.28
CA GLN A 25 -5.85 -5.47 -13.37
C GLN A 25 -5.05 -6.60 -14.04
N LEU A 26 -3.72 -6.47 -14.10
CA LEU A 26 -2.84 -7.53 -14.60
C LEU A 26 -2.68 -8.67 -13.58
N TYR A 27 -2.77 -8.35 -12.29
CA TYR A 27 -2.58 -9.29 -11.18
C TYR A 27 -3.73 -9.18 -10.15
N PRO A 28 -4.95 -9.61 -10.52
CA PRO A 28 -6.13 -9.43 -9.67
C PRO A 28 -6.05 -10.19 -8.34
N ASP A 29 -5.23 -11.24 -8.28
CA ASP A 29 -5.02 -12.07 -7.10
C ASP A 29 -3.80 -11.66 -6.27
N ALA A 30 -3.11 -10.57 -6.63
CA ALA A 30 -1.99 -10.08 -5.83
C ALA A 30 -2.44 -9.59 -4.45
N ASP A 31 -1.63 -9.89 -3.43
CA ASP A 31 -1.78 -9.29 -2.11
C ASP A 31 -1.30 -7.84 -2.16
N ILE A 32 -2.02 -6.94 -1.51
CA ILE A 32 -1.74 -5.51 -1.52
C ILE A 32 -1.19 -5.09 -0.17
N PHE A 33 -0.05 -4.42 -0.17
CA PHE A 33 0.58 -3.85 1.02
C PHE A 33 0.56 -2.33 0.93
N THR A 34 0.15 -1.66 2.01
CA THR A 34 0.07 -0.20 2.05
C THR A 34 0.33 0.39 3.41
N LEU A 35 0.87 1.61 3.51
CA LEU A 35 1.12 2.22 4.81
C LEU A 35 -0.20 2.60 5.49
N VAL A 36 -1.11 3.23 4.75
CA VAL A 36 -2.42 3.71 5.20
C VAL A 36 -3.43 3.63 4.06
N TYR A 37 -4.67 3.25 4.37
CA TYR A 37 -5.79 3.31 3.42
C TYR A 37 -7.06 3.89 4.04
N HIS A 38 -7.92 4.41 3.16
CA HIS A 38 -9.31 4.74 3.47
C HIS A 38 -10.24 3.72 2.83
N LYS A 39 -11.23 3.24 3.59
CA LYS A 39 -12.15 2.19 3.12
C LYS A 39 -12.94 2.63 1.88
N ASN A 40 -13.42 3.86 1.84
CA ASN A 40 -14.14 4.40 0.69
C ASN A 40 -13.28 4.42 -0.59
N VAL A 41 -11.95 4.57 -0.47
CA VAL A 41 -11.05 4.50 -1.63
C VAL A 41 -10.91 3.06 -2.11
N LEU A 42 -10.80 2.08 -1.20
CA LEU A 42 -10.82 0.67 -1.60
C LEU A 42 -12.12 0.28 -2.27
N ASP A 43 -13.26 0.72 -1.72
CA ASP A 43 -14.59 0.47 -2.28
C ASP A 43 -14.71 1.07 -3.69
N GLU A 44 -14.22 2.29 -3.91
CA GLU A 44 -14.21 2.96 -5.21
C GLU A 44 -13.29 2.26 -6.23
N LEU A 45 -12.18 1.70 -5.76
CA LEU A 45 -11.27 0.89 -6.57
C LEU A 45 -11.76 -0.54 -6.81
N GLY A 46 -12.85 -0.97 -6.15
CA GLY A 46 -13.36 -2.34 -6.23
C GLY A 46 -12.46 -3.38 -5.56
N ILE A 47 -11.66 -2.97 -4.57
CA ILE A 47 -10.67 -3.81 -3.90
C ILE A 47 -11.23 -4.27 -2.55
N SER A 48 -11.24 -5.58 -2.32
CA SER A 48 -11.61 -6.14 -1.02
C SER A 48 -10.58 -5.77 0.04
N GLU A 49 -11.06 -5.25 1.18
CA GLU A 49 -10.25 -4.98 2.37
C GLU A 49 -9.50 -6.24 2.86
N SER A 50 -10.00 -7.44 2.56
CA SER A 50 -9.33 -8.71 2.89
C SER A 50 -8.04 -8.98 2.12
N LYS A 51 -7.81 -8.30 0.99
CA LYS A 51 -6.58 -8.39 0.19
C LYS A 51 -5.53 -7.34 0.59
N VAL A 52 -5.89 -6.41 1.49
CA VAL A 52 -5.06 -5.27 1.84
C VAL A 52 -4.46 -5.46 3.23
N THR A 53 -3.13 -5.52 3.30
CA THR A 53 -2.37 -5.48 4.54
C THR A 53 -1.82 -4.08 4.75
N ALA A 54 -2.26 -3.44 5.84
CA ALA A 54 -1.79 -2.11 6.19
C ALA A 54 -0.68 -2.14 7.25
N SER A 55 0.23 -1.16 7.21
CA SER A 55 1.27 -1.00 8.24
C SER A 55 0.69 -0.68 9.62
N PHE A 56 1.55 -0.68 10.65
CA PHE A 56 1.15 -0.26 11.99
C PHE A 56 0.62 1.19 12.05
N ILE A 57 0.99 2.04 11.07
CA ILE A 57 0.55 3.44 11.01
C ILE A 57 -0.97 3.54 10.89
N GLN A 58 -1.63 2.59 10.20
CA GLN A 58 -3.09 2.55 10.07
C GLN A 58 -3.83 2.61 11.42
N LYS A 59 -3.19 2.11 12.50
CA LYS A 59 -3.76 2.02 13.85
C LYS A 59 -3.39 3.20 14.76
N LEU A 60 -2.52 4.12 14.31
CA LEU A 60 -2.10 5.27 15.10
C LEU A 60 -3.19 6.35 15.17
N PRO A 61 -3.19 7.19 16.23
CA PRO A 61 -4.14 8.28 16.37
C PRO A 61 -4.13 9.21 15.15
N PHE A 62 -5.30 9.56 14.62
CA PHE A 62 -5.43 10.43 13.45
C PHE A 62 -4.80 9.90 12.15
N ALA A 63 -4.39 8.62 12.06
CA ALA A 63 -3.77 8.07 10.85
C ALA A 63 -4.58 8.36 9.58
N LYS A 64 -5.90 8.16 9.60
CA LYS A 64 -6.75 8.44 8.43
C LYS A 64 -6.84 9.93 8.07
N LYS A 65 -6.66 10.85 9.01
CA LYS A 65 -6.84 12.31 8.77
C LYS A 65 -5.51 13.05 8.59
N LYS A 66 -4.43 12.56 9.19
CA LYS A 66 -3.13 13.22 9.29
C LYS A 66 -1.98 12.25 9.02
N TYR A 67 -2.17 11.24 8.15
CA TYR A 67 -1.13 10.23 7.87
C TYR A 67 0.22 10.85 7.48
N ARG A 68 0.22 11.98 6.76
CA ARG A 68 1.43 12.71 6.34
C ARG A 68 2.28 13.19 7.53
N ASN A 69 1.71 13.34 8.73
CA ASN A 69 2.48 13.64 9.93
C ASN A 69 3.40 12.47 10.34
N TYR A 70 3.13 11.27 9.85
CA TYR A 70 3.93 10.07 10.07
C TYR A 70 4.97 9.82 8.98
N LEU A 71 5.21 10.77 8.07
CA LEU A 71 6.27 10.68 7.05
C LEU A 71 7.63 10.18 7.60
N PRO A 72 8.13 10.66 8.76
CA PRO A 72 9.38 10.15 9.34
C PRO A 72 9.37 8.66 9.71
N LEU A 73 8.18 8.07 9.90
CA LEU A 73 8.01 6.65 10.23
C LEU A 73 7.74 5.78 9.01
N PHE A 74 7.62 6.34 7.80
CA PHE A 74 7.23 5.57 6.61
C PHE A 74 8.30 4.55 6.21
N SER A 75 9.60 4.88 6.33
CA SER A 75 10.68 3.92 6.10
C SER A 75 10.60 2.75 7.06
N LEU A 76 10.42 3.02 8.36
CA LEU A 76 10.25 1.95 9.33
C LEU A 76 9.02 1.10 9.03
N ALA A 77 7.90 1.74 8.67
CA ALA A 77 6.65 1.04 8.38
C ALA A 77 6.72 0.15 7.14
N ILE A 78 7.42 0.57 6.08
CA ILE A 78 7.57 -0.25 4.88
C ILE A 78 8.44 -1.48 5.15
N GLU A 79 9.50 -1.33 5.94
CA GLU A 79 10.41 -2.43 6.33
C GLU A 79 9.73 -3.48 7.21
N THR A 80 8.59 -3.18 7.83
CA THR A 80 7.84 -4.17 8.62
C THR A 80 7.09 -5.20 7.79
N PHE A 81 6.95 -5.00 6.48
CA PHE A 81 6.27 -5.97 5.62
C PHE A 81 7.16 -7.18 5.34
N ASP A 82 6.72 -8.37 5.76
CA ASP A 82 7.36 -9.62 5.37
C ASP A 82 6.93 -10.02 3.95
N LEU A 83 7.82 -9.75 3.00
CA LEU A 83 7.62 -10.07 1.58
C LEU A 83 8.42 -11.30 1.13
N SER A 84 9.08 -12.01 2.05
CA SER A 84 9.99 -13.13 1.73
C SER A 84 9.31 -14.32 1.03
N SER A 85 7.99 -14.45 1.20
CA SER A 85 7.20 -15.53 0.60
C SER A 85 6.70 -15.24 -0.83
N TYR A 86 6.99 -14.07 -1.39
CA TYR A 86 6.49 -13.66 -2.70
C TYR A 86 7.53 -13.89 -3.80
N ASP A 87 7.07 -14.41 -4.94
CA ASP A 87 7.91 -14.66 -6.12
C ASP A 87 8.18 -13.37 -6.90
N LEU A 88 7.25 -12.41 -6.82
CA LEU A 88 7.33 -11.10 -7.48
C LEU A 88 6.76 -10.02 -6.56
N VAL A 89 7.54 -8.96 -6.36
CA VAL A 89 7.13 -7.76 -5.64
C VAL A 89 7.14 -6.59 -6.61
N ILE A 90 5.98 -5.96 -6.80
CA ILE A 90 5.83 -4.75 -7.61
C ILE A 90 5.67 -3.57 -6.67
N VAL A 91 6.61 -2.64 -6.72
CA VAL A 91 6.63 -1.50 -5.83
C VAL A 91 6.31 -0.21 -6.57
N ARG A 92 5.32 0.51 -6.05
CA ARG A 92 4.96 1.84 -6.52
C ARG A 92 4.82 2.77 -5.31
N LEU A 93 5.85 3.57 -5.08
CA LEU A 93 5.86 4.57 -3.99
C LEU A 93 6.01 5.97 -4.59
N GLN A 94 5.32 6.95 -4.00
CA GLN A 94 5.48 8.36 -4.30
C GLN A 94 6.67 8.98 -3.54
N THR A 95 7.09 8.35 -2.45
CA THR A 95 8.20 8.82 -1.60
C THR A 95 9.50 8.10 -1.97
N ASN A 96 10.63 8.81 -1.92
CA ASN A 96 11.97 8.21 -1.99
C ASN A 96 12.25 7.45 -0.69
N LEU A 97 11.53 6.36 -0.48
CA LEU A 97 11.83 5.39 0.56
C LEU A 97 12.94 4.51 -0.01
N ASP A 98 14.11 4.51 0.63
CA ASP A 98 15.19 3.57 0.33
C ASP A 98 14.69 2.17 0.71
N ILE A 99 14.03 1.48 -0.21
CA ILE A 99 13.61 0.11 0.02
C ILE A 99 14.80 -0.79 -0.30
N LEU A 100 15.48 -1.24 0.74
CA LEU A 100 16.35 -2.41 0.65
C LEU A 100 15.42 -3.64 0.63
N VAL A 101 14.91 -4.00 -0.56
CA VAL A 101 14.25 -5.29 -0.80
C VAL A 101 15.32 -6.34 -1.05
#